data_AF-A0A7J8I8A1-F1
#
_entry.id   AF-A0A7J8I8A1-F1
#
_cell.length_a   1.000
_cell.length_b   1.000
_cell.length_c   1.000
_cell.angle_alpha   90.00
_cell.angle_beta   90.00
_cell.angle_gamma   90.00
#
_symmetry.space_group_name_H-M   'P 1'
#
loop_
_entity.id
_entity.type
_entity.pdbx_description
1 polymer ?
#
loop_
_entity_poly.entity_id
_entity_poly.type
_entity_poly.pdbx_seq_one_letter_code
_entity_poly.pdbx_strand_id
1 'polypeptide(L)'
;MALWLTLVVVLTCFGSFASPGPVPSFTVLKELIQELDNVTQKVHLCNGSMVWNVNLTDGSYCAVLESLMNISDCRAIYRTQRLLNAFCPEKPSARQPSKQLVRDTKVEVIQLAKGLLQQLRKTARYGKFD
;
A
#
# COMPACT_ATOMS: atom_id res chain seq x y z
N MET A 1 -38.56 -26.74 -39.00
CA MET A 1 -37.40 -25.91 -39.36
C MET A 1 -37.14 -24.99 -38.19
N ALA A 2 -36.13 -25.34 -37.40
CA ALA A 2 -35.70 -24.64 -36.19
C ALA A 2 -34.53 -23.70 -36.53
N LEU A 3 -34.25 -22.74 -35.64
CA LEU A 3 -33.11 -21.80 -35.62
C LEU A 3 -33.30 -20.47 -36.35
N TRP A 4 -34.25 -19.65 -35.90
CA TRP A 4 -34.25 -18.19 -36.12
C TRP A 4 -34.64 -17.43 -34.84
N LEU A 5 -33.97 -17.73 -33.73
CA LEU A 5 -33.89 -16.83 -32.57
C LEU A 5 -32.45 -16.38 -32.40
N THR A 6 -31.98 -15.66 -33.41
CA THR A 6 -30.78 -14.86 -33.33
C THR A 6 -31.00 -13.70 -32.35
N LEU A 7 -30.01 -13.51 -31.48
CA LEU A 7 -29.58 -12.20 -31.04
C LEU A 7 -30.43 -11.49 -29.97
N VAL A 8 -30.83 -12.21 -28.91
CA VAL A 8 -31.06 -11.53 -27.62
C VAL A 8 -29.70 -11.24 -26.97
N VAL A 9 -29.10 -10.15 -27.43
CA VAL A 9 -28.34 -9.17 -26.63
C VAL A 9 -27.34 -9.79 -25.65
N VAL A 10 -26.18 -10.16 -26.19
CA VAL A 10 -24.91 -10.21 -25.47
C VAL A 10 -24.56 -8.77 -25.06
N LEU A 11 -25.11 -8.29 -23.95
CA LEU A 11 -24.83 -6.94 -23.43
C LEU A 11 -25.23 -6.81 -21.94
N THR A 12 -24.88 -7.81 -21.13
CA THR A 12 -24.66 -7.56 -19.70
C THR A 12 -23.30 -6.86 -19.55
N CYS A 13 -23.32 -5.57 -19.86
CA CYS A 13 -22.24 -4.61 -19.63
C CYS A 13 -21.64 -4.80 -18.24
N PHE A 14 -20.35 -5.12 -18.19
CA PHE A 14 -19.28 -4.42 -17.45
C PHE A 14 -19.71 -3.43 -16.35
N GLY A 15 -20.48 -3.90 -15.38
CA GLY A 15 -20.99 -3.11 -14.26
C GLY A 15 -20.13 -3.20 -12.99
N SER A 16 -18.82 -3.36 -13.13
CA SER A 16 -17.89 -3.21 -12.01
C SER A 16 -16.74 -2.31 -12.41
N PHE A 17 -17.09 -1.09 -12.80
CA PHE A 17 -16.25 0.03 -12.39
C PHE A 17 -16.35 0.07 -10.86
N ALA A 18 -15.41 -0.62 -10.21
CA ALA A 18 -15.13 -0.39 -8.81
C ALA A 18 -14.94 1.13 -8.68
N SER A 19 -15.91 1.79 -8.04
CA SER A 19 -15.80 3.20 -7.69
C SER A 19 -14.42 3.39 -7.08
N PRO A 20 -13.57 4.29 -7.61
CA PRO A 20 -12.30 4.59 -6.98
C PRO A 20 -12.58 4.91 -5.52
N GLY A 21 -11.93 4.19 -4.61
CA GLY A 21 -12.06 4.46 -3.19
C GLY A 21 -11.73 5.94 -2.91
N PRO A 22 -12.24 6.51 -1.80
CA PRO A 22 -11.93 7.88 -1.43
C PRO A 22 -10.41 8.08 -1.45
N VAL A 23 -9.93 9.01 -2.28
CA VAL A 23 -8.50 9.36 -2.30
C VAL A 23 -8.16 9.89 -0.90
N PRO A 24 -7.14 9.32 -0.24
CA PRO A 24 -6.77 9.71 1.12
C PRO A 24 -6.40 11.20 1.16
N SER A 25 -6.98 11.93 2.11
CA SER A 25 -6.78 13.36 2.24
C SER A 25 -5.35 13.70 2.69
N PHE A 26 -4.89 14.91 2.37
CA PHE A 26 -3.60 15.45 2.81
C PHE A 26 -3.38 15.35 4.33
N THR A 27 -4.47 15.39 5.11
CA THR A 27 -4.43 15.18 6.57
C THR A 27 -3.91 13.80 6.94
N VAL A 28 -4.37 12.74 6.26
CA VAL A 28 -3.90 11.36 6.50
C VAL A 28 -2.43 11.23 6.12
N LEU A 29 -1.99 11.90 5.05
CA LEU A 29 -0.59 11.90 4.65
C LEU A 29 0.28 12.56 5.73
N LYS A 30 -0.15 13.71 6.25
CA LYS A 30 0.56 14.42 7.31
C LYS A 30 0.67 13.58 8.58
N GLU A 31 -0.41 12.90 8.97
CA GLU A 31 -0.39 11.96 10.10
C GLU A 31 0.57 10.79 9.86
N LEU A 32 0.59 10.20 8.66
CA LEU A 32 1.50 9.11 8.33
C LEU A 32 2.97 9.56 8.37
N ILE A 33 3.29 10.75 7.86
CA ILE A 33 4.64 11.33 7.95
C ILE A 33 5.06 11.52 9.40
N GLN A 34 4.17 12.06 10.25
CA GLN A 34 4.46 12.28 11.66
C GLN A 34 4.69 10.98 12.42
N GLU A 35 3.87 9.96 12.17
CA GLU A 35 4.05 8.63 12.77
C GLU A 35 5.36 7.97 12.31
N LEU A 36 5.68 8.06 11.01
CA LEU A 36 6.92 7.52 10.48
C LEU A 36 8.16 8.23 11.03
N ASP A 37 8.11 9.55 11.19
CA ASP A 37 9.20 10.32 11.81
C ASP A 37 9.44 9.87 13.26
N ASN A 38 8.37 9.67 14.04
CA ASN A 38 8.46 9.17 15.41
C ASN A 38 9.09 7.76 15.50
N VAL A 39 8.65 6.81 14.65
CA VAL A 39 9.18 5.43 14.72
C VAL A 39 10.59 5.30 14.16
N THR A 40 10.99 6.17 13.23
CA THR A 40 12.33 6.14 12.61
C THR A 40 13.42 6.81 13.43
N GLN A 41 13.07 7.53 14.51
CA GLN A 41 14.03 8.04 15.49
C GLN A 41 14.68 6.93 16.34
N LYS A 42 14.09 5.74 16.38
CA LYS A 42 14.63 4.59 17.13
C LYS A 42 15.86 4.01 16.44
N VAL A 43 16.81 3.47 17.22
CA VAL A 43 18.02 2.81 16.69
C VAL A 43 17.68 1.52 15.94
N HIS A 44 16.83 0.68 16.53
CA HIS A 44 16.27 -0.52 15.90
C HIS A 44 14.75 -0.48 16.00
N LEU A 45 14.08 -0.74 14.88
CA LEU A 45 12.63 -0.84 14.81
C LEU A 45 12.24 -2.33 14.74
N CYS A 46 11.29 -2.75 15.57
CA CYS A 46 10.82 -4.14 15.64
C CYS A 46 11.97 -5.16 15.85
N ASN A 47 12.91 -4.89 16.77
CA ASN A 47 14.07 -5.74 17.05
C ASN A 47 14.93 -6.07 15.81
N GLY A 48 15.00 -5.18 14.82
CA GLY A 48 15.76 -5.43 13.59
C GLY A 48 15.10 -6.46 12.67
N SER A 49 13.78 -6.64 12.78
CA SER A 49 13.03 -7.52 11.89
C SER A 49 13.28 -7.16 10.42
N MET A 50 13.28 -8.19 9.58
CA MET A 50 13.52 -8.07 8.14
C MET A 50 12.22 -8.28 7.36
N VAL A 51 11.96 -7.42 6.40
CA VAL A 51 10.76 -7.44 5.55
C VAL A 51 11.14 -7.42 4.09
N TRP A 52 10.23 -7.82 3.21
CA TRP A 52 10.46 -7.76 1.77
C TRP A 52 10.72 -6.32 1.34
N ASN A 53 11.73 -6.14 0.50
CA ASN A 53 11.99 -4.82 -0.06
C ASN A 53 10.86 -4.42 -1.02
N VAL A 54 10.63 -3.12 -1.16
CA VAL A 54 9.60 -2.57 -2.03
C VAL A 54 10.22 -1.47 -2.87
N ASN A 55 9.94 -1.46 -4.17
CA ASN A 55 10.33 -0.35 -5.03
C ASN A 55 9.40 0.84 -4.75
N LEU A 56 9.88 1.76 -3.92
CA LEU A 56 9.12 2.93 -3.48
C LEU A 56 8.92 3.92 -4.65
N THR A 57 7.76 3.82 -5.29
CA THR A 57 7.28 4.72 -6.34
C THR A 57 5.91 5.26 -5.96
N ASP A 58 5.35 6.15 -6.78
CA ASP A 58 3.94 6.55 -6.64
C ASP A 58 3.06 5.28 -6.65
N GLY A 59 2.08 5.22 -5.75
CA GLY A 59 1.17 4.06 -5.60
C GLY A 59 1.72 2.83 -4.85
N SER A 60 2.95 2.85 -4.31
CA SER A 60 3.54 1.65 -3.66
C SER A 60 2.99 1.35 -2.25
N TYR A 61 1.97 2.05 -1.76
CA TYR A 61 1.48 1.96 -0.38
C TYR A 61 0.99 0.56 0.00
N CYS A 62 0.25 -0.09 -0.90
CA CYS A 62 -0.21 -1.46 -0.72
C CYS A 62 0.93 -2.46 -0.55
N ALA A 63 1.98 -2.34 -1.37
CA ALA A 63 3.13 -3.23 -1.31
C ALA A 63 3.91 -3.07 -0.01
N VAL A 64 4.03 -1.82 0.48
CA VAL A 64 4.64 -1.56 1.80
C VAL A 64 3.80 -2.16 2.91
N LEU A 65 2.48 -2.02 2.86
CA LEU A 65 1.57 -2.63 3.82
C LEU A 65 1.69 -4.16 3.82
N GLU A 66 1.65 -4.81 2.66
CA GLU A 66 1.85 -6.26 2.49
C GLU A 66 3.17 -6.73 3.10
N SER A 67 4.24 -5.97 2.87
CA SER A 67 5.55 -6.28 3.42
C SER A 67 5.56 -6.20 4.95
N LEU A 68 4.98 -5.14 5.51
CA LEU A 68 4.90 -4.91 6.96
C LEU A 68 3.92 -5.85 7.67
N MET A 69 2.87 -6.34 7.00
CA MET A 69 1.89 -7.29 7.58
C MET A 69 2.53 -8.63 7.96
N ASN A 70 3.70 -8.97 7.41
CA ASN A 70 4.44 -10.17 7.80
C ASN A 70 5.05 -10.08 9.20
N ILE A 71 4.94 -8.93 9.88
CA ILE A 71 5.40 -8.75 11.27
C ILE A 71 4.18 -8.72 12.19
N SER A 72 4.00 -9.80 12.97
CA SER A 72 2.96 -9.94 13.98
C SER A 72 3.27 -9.22 15.29
N ASP A 73 4.53 -9.25 15.74
CA ASP A 73 4.90 -8.94 17.13
C ASP A 73 5.51 -7.54 17.33
N CYS A 74 5.10 -6.57 16.50
CA CYS A 74 5.61 -5.20 16.59
C CYS A 74 4.51 -4.16 16.69
N ARG A 75 4.18 -3.74 17.92
CA ARG A 75 3.18 -2.67 18.16
C ARG A 75 3.61 -1.31 17.61
N ALA A 76 4.91 -1.06 17.46
CA ALA A 76 5.42 0.22 16.99
C ALA A 76 4.96 0.58 15.57
N ILE A 77 4.69 -0.41 14.72
CA ILE A 77 4.27 -0.20 13.33
C ILE A 77 2.76 -0.35 13.12
N TYR A 78 2.00 -0.71 14.17
CA TYR A 78 0.55 -0.97 14.06
C TYR A 78 -0.22 0.26 13.54
N ARG A 79 0.09 1.45 14.07
CA ARG A 79 -0.52 2.69 13.61
C ARG A 79 -0.12 3.04 12.18
N THR A 80 1.14 2.78 11.81
CA THR A 80 1.65 2.94 10.44
C THR A 80 0.91 2.04 9.46
N GLN A 81 0.71 0.76 9.77
CA GLN A 81 -0.06 -0.18 8.96
C GLN A 81 -1.50 0.30 8.78
N ARG A 82 -2.15 0.77 9.86
CA ARG A 82 -3.52 1.32 9.80
C ARG A 82 -3.62 2.53 8.88
N LEU A 83 -2.68 3.46 8.96
CA LEU A 83 -2.65 4.65 8.09
C LEU A 83 -2.36 4.27 6.64
N LEU A 84 -1.39 3.38 6.39
CA LEU A 84 -1.10 2.85 5.05
C LEU A 84 -2.30 2.15 4.40
N ASN A 85 -3.13 1.48 5.19
CA ASN A 85 -4.35 0.86 4.68
C ASN A 85 -5.35 1.88 4.12
N ALA A 86 -5.31 3.14 4.55
CA ALA A 86 -6.13 4.20 3.95
C ALA A 86 -5.61 4.64 2.57
N PHE A 87 -4.34 4.37 2.26
CA PHE A 87 -3.71 4.62 0.95
C PHE A 87 -3.76 3.41 0.01
N CYS A 88 -4.39 2.33 0.45
CA CYS A 88 -4.44 1.09 -0.31
C CYS A 88 -5.90 0.78 -0.70
N PRO A 89 -6.30 1.04 -1.96
CA PRO A 89 -7.69 0.85 -2.39
C PRO A 89 -8.10 -0.62 -2.43
N GLU A 90 -7.16 -1.52 -2.73
CA GLU A 90 -7.39 -2.98 -2.70
C GLU A 90 -6.91 -3.53 -1.36
N LYS A 91 -7.78 -4.21 -0.61
CA LYS A 91 -7.31 -4.91 0.59
C LYS A 91 -6.22 -5.91 0.17
N PRO A 92 -5.02 -5.84 0.76
CA PRO A 92 -3.96 -6.77 0.42
C PRO A 92 -4.46 -8.20 0.63
N SER A 93 -4.49 -8.97 -0.45
CA SER A 93 -4.94 -10.36 -0.46
C SER A 93 -3.71 -11.24 -0.53
N ALA A 94 -3.61 -12.21 0.38
CA ALA A 94 -2.52 -13.19 0.38
C ALA A 94 -2.41 -14.00 -0.95
N ARG A 95 -3.43 -13.93 -1.81
CA ARG A 95 -3.51 -14.66 -3.08
C ARG A 95 -2.81 -13.98 -4.26
N GLN A 96 -2.66 -12.65 -4.23
CA GLN A 96 -2.07 -11.88 -5.32
C GLN A 96 -1.12 -10.83 -4.76
N PRO A 97 0.19 -11.09 -4.72
CA PRO A 97 1.14 -10.12 -4.22
C PRO A 97 1.25 -8.93 -5.16
N SER A 98 1.44 -7.76 -4.58
CA SER A 98 1.73 -6.55 -5.32
C SER A 98 2.97 -6.71 -6.21
N LYS A 99 2.87 -6.21 -7.46
CA LYS A 99 3.98 -6.22 -8.44
C LYS A 99 5.22 -5.45 -7.96
N GLN A 100 5.02 -4.55 -7.00
CA GLN A 100 6.05 -3.67 -6.45
C GLN A 100 6.93 -4.34 -5.40
N LEU A 101 6.55 -5.53 -4.92
CA LEU A 101 7.27 -6.29 -3.91
C LEU A 101 8.49 -6.99 -4.54
N VAL A 102 9.69 -6.60 -4.13
CA VAL A 102 10.94 -7.24 -4.55
C VAL A 102 11.20 -8.42 -3.62
N ARG A 103 10.76 -9.61 -4.04
CA ARG A 103 10.88 -10.85 -3.24
C ARG A 103 12.29 -11.46 -3.23
N ASP A 104 13.24 -10.86 -3.92
CA ASP A 104 14.62 -11.36 -3.94
C ASP A 104 15.47 -10.81 -2.79
N THR A 105 15.03 -9.69 -2.18
CA THR A 105 15.80 -8.98 -1.15
C THR A 105 14.92 -8.65 0.04
N LYS A 106 15.44 -8.91 1.25
CA LYS A 106 14.86 -8.40 2.50
C LYS A 106 15.70 -7.25 3.03
N VAL A 107 15.04 -6.29 3.65
CA VAL A 107 15.65 -5.11 4.28
C VAL A 107 15.12 -4.96 5.70
N GLU A 108 15.86 -4.25 6.56
CA GLU A 108 15.36 -3.94 7.90
C GLU A 108 14.11 -3.06 7.82
N VAL A 109 13.18 -3.26 8.74
CA VAL A 109 11.95 -2.44 8.84
C VAL A 109 12.27 -0.95 8.94
N ILE A 110 13.33 -0.60 9.68
CA ILE A 110 13.75 0.80 9.82
C ILE A 110 14.22 1.39 8.49
N GLN A 111 14.89 0.60 7.65
CA GLN A 111 15.37 1.04 6.35
C GLN A 111 14.20 1.25 5.38
N LEU A 112 13.24 0.33 5.37
CA LEU A 112 12.00 0.49 4.61
C LEU A 112 11.20 1.71 5.07
N ALA A 113 11.05 1.91 6.39
CA ALA A 113 10.33 3.04 6.97
C ALA A 113 10.99 4.39 6.64
N LYS A 114 12.33 4.48 6.68
CA LYS A 114 13.08 5.67 6.26
C LYS A 114 12.88 5.98 4.78
N GLY A 115 12.95 4.96 3.92
CA GLY A 115 12.68 5.12 2.50
C GLY A 115 11.27 5.64 2.24
N LEU A 116 10.27 5.05 2.90
CA LEU A 116 8.88 5.49 2.78
C LEU A 116 8.72 6.95 3.24
N LEU A 117 9.27 7.31 4.40
CA LEU A 117 9.22 8.67 4.93
C LEU A 117 9.81 9.69 3.94
N GLN A 118 10.94 9.35 3.31
CA GLN A 118 11.56 10.20 2.30
C GLN A 118 10.65 10.38 1.09
N GLN A 119 10.00 9.31 0.62
CA GLN A 119 9.07 9.39 -0.50
C GLN A 119 7.84 10.23 -0.15
N LEU A 120 7.21 10.00 1.00
CA LEU A 120 6.05 10.78 1.45
C LEU A 120 6.38 12.28 1.59
N ARG A 121 7.57 12.63 2.08
CA ARG A 121 8.03 14.03 2.15
C ARG A 121 8.25 14.64 0.76
N LYS A 122 8.61 13.86 -0.25
CA LYS A 122 8.65 14.34 -1.65
C LYS A 122 7.23 14.56 -2.15
N THR A 123 6.36 13.57 -2.01
CA THR A 123 4.94 13.63 -2.36
C THR A 123 4.24 14.86 -1.76
N ALA A 124 4.43 15.11 -0.45
CA ALA A 124 3.87 16.27 0.24
C ALA A 124 4.40 17.61 -0.28
N ARG A 125 5.65 17.67 -0.75
CA ARG A 125 6.25 18.89 -1.32
C ARG A 125 5.78 19.18 -2.74
N TYR A 126 5.55 18.13 -3.54
CA TYR A 126 5.13 18.27 -4.94
C TYR A 126 3.61 18.22 -5.16
N GLY A 127 2.84 17.88 -4.12
CA GLY A 127 1.37 17.86 -4.17
C GLY A 127 0.78 16.77 -5.06
N LYS A 128 1.54 15.70 -5.34
CA LYS A 128 1.11 14.59 -6.20
C LYS A 128 0.50 13.48 -5.35
N PHE A 129 -0.83 13.35 -5.32
CA PHE A 129 -1.55 12.40 -4.44
C PHE A 129 -2.23 11.25 -5.22
N ASP A 130 -1.68 10.93 -6.40
CA ASP A 130 -2.26 9.94 -7.32
C ASP A 130 -2.08 8.49 -6.84
#